data_AF-A0A4U0ZXJ6-F1
#
_entry.id   AF-A0A4U0ZXJ6-F1
#
_cell.length_a   1.000
_cell.length_b   1.000
_cell.length_c   1.000
_cell.angle_alpha   90.00
_cell.angle_beta   90.00
_cell.angle_gamma   90.00
#
_symmetry.space_group_name_H-M   'P 1'
#
loop_
_entity.id
_entity.type
_entity.pdbx_description
1 polymer ?
#
loop_
_entity_poly.entity_id
_entity_poly.type
_entity_poly.pdbx_seq_one_letter_code
_entity_poly.pdbx_strand_id
1 'polypeptide(L)'
;MATKKITGQSKLAQTAESKVDSKERLDLVPSRKKPSLKAYRLYDDDIVRLKEITATMNKESHRHISETAAIRALIVLGASATGERLLKALRETI
;
A
#
# COMPACT_ATOMS: atom_id res chain seq x y z
N MET A 1 17.42 68.49 29.34
CA MET A 1 17.57 67.38 28.36
C MET A 1 16.30 66.56 28.37
N ALA A 2 15.58 66.48 27.25
CA ALA A 2 14.29 65.79 27.17
C ALA A 2 14.42 64.58 26.23
N THR A 3 14.22 63.38 26.77
CA THR A 3 14.25 62.11 26.05
C THR A 3 12.99 61.94 25.19
N LYS A 4 13.15 61.86 23.86
CA LYS A 4 12.03 61.57 22.94
C LYS A 4 11.58 60.11 23.14
N LYS A 5 10.31 59.90 23.47
CA LYS A 5 9.69 58.57 23.58
C LYS A 5 9.45 57.99 22.18
N ILE A 6 9.99 56.81 21.92
CA ILE A 6 9.83 56.08 20.66
C ILE A 6 8.43 55.43 20.67
N THR A 7 7.46 56.02 19.98
CA THR A 7 6.14 55.42 19.76
C THR A 7 6.13 54.67 18.44
N GLY A 8 6.64 53.44 18.46
CA GLY A 8 6.49 52.49 17.35
C GLY A 8 5.34 51.54 17.64
N GLN A 9 4.14 51.79 17.13
CA GLN A 9 3.11 50.76 17.08
C GLN A 9 3.52 49.72 16.02
N SER A 10 4.02 48.57 16.50
CA SER A 10 4.41 47.45 15.65
C SER A 10 3.18 46.80 15.02
N LYS A 11 3.20 46.65 13.70
CA LYS A 11 2.14 46.02 12.90
C LYS A 11 1.91 44.53 13.22
N LEU A 12 2.73 43.91 14.07
CA LEU A 12 2.54 42.53 14.54
C LEU A 12 1.50 42.38 15.66
N ALA A 13 1.08 43.47 16.32
CA ALA A 13 0.14 43.38 17.45
C ALA A 13 -1.35 43.34 17.04
N GLN A 14 -1.66 43.42 15.74
CA GLN A 14 -3.04 43.54 15.23
C GLN A 14 -3.67 42.22 14.73
N THR A 15 -3.23 41.07 15.23
CA THR A 15 -3.86 39.77 14.91
C THR A 15 -4.25 39.01 16.17
N ALA A 16 -5.00 39.66 17.06
CA ALA A 16 -5.62 38.98 18.21
C ALA A 16 -7.15 39.01 18.19
N GLU A 17 -7.78 39.56 17.15
CA GLU A 17 -9.24 39.63 17.07
C GLU A 17 -9.75 39.36 15.64
N SER A 18 -9.82 38.09 15.28
CA SER A 18 -10.74 37.65 14.24
C SER A 18 -11.35 36.32 14.66
N LYS A 19 -12.55 36.39 15.25
CA LYS A 19 -13.50 35.28 15.31
C LYS A 19 -13.70 34.78 13.88
N VAL A 20 -13.15 33.62 13.53
CA VAL A 20 -13.44 32.93 12.28
C VAL A 20 -14.22 31.68 12.61
N ASP A 21 -15.49 31.73 12.22
CA ASP A 21 -16.47 30.67 12.23
C ASP A 21 -16.01 29.56 11.27
N SER A 22 -15.16 28.65 11.75
CA SER A 22 -14.53 27.63 10.90
C SER A 22 -15.46 26.43 10.69
N LYS A 23 -16.49 26.63 9.87
CA LYS A 23 -17.16 25.57 9.09
C LYS A 23 -16.41 25.26 7.79
N GLU A 24 -15.09 25.48 7.76
CA GLU A 24 -14.25 25.01 6.66
C GLU A 24 -14.01 23.51 6.83
N ARG A 25 -14.76 22.70 6.07
CA ARG A 25 -14.37 21.32 5.81
C ARG A 25 -13.05 21.37 5.06
N LEU A 26 -11.96 21.16 5.80
CA LEU A 26 -10.66 20.84 5.22
C LEU A 26 -10.87 19.67 4.25
N ASP A 27 -10.51 19.87 2.98
CA ASP A 27 -10.47 18.80 1.99
C ASP A 27 -9.37 17.80 2.39
N LEU A 28 -9.74 16.90 3.30
CA LEU A 28 -8.91 15.78 3.72
C LEU A 28 -8.65 14.91 2.50
N VAL A 29 -7.37 14.76 2.16
CA VAL A 29 -6.90 13.84 1.11
C VAL A 29 -7.64 12.52 1.25
N PRO A 30 -8.23 11.97 0.18
CA PRO A 30 -8.99 10.73 0.26
C PRO A 30 -8.09 9.64 0.85
N SER A 31 -8.51 9.12 2.01
CA SER A 31 -7.83 8.03 2.69
C SER A 31 -7.69 6.86 1.71
N ARG A 32 -6.46 6.56 1.31
CA ARG A 32 -6.18 5.44 0.40
C ARG A 32 -6.73 4.19 1.06
N LYS A 33 -7.69 3.53 0.40
CA LYS A 33 -8.20 2.23 0.83
C LYS A 33 -7.01 1.30 1.01
N LYS A 34 -6.73 0.91 2.26
CA LYS A 34 -5.71 -0.10 2.54
C LYS A 34 -6.17 -1.38 1.85
N PRO A 35 -5.37 -1.98 0.96
CA PRO A 35 -5.72 -3.27 0.41
C PRO A 35 -5.87 -4.25 1.57
N SER A 36 -7.03 -4.90 1.67
CA SER A 36 -7.20 -5.97 2.65
C SER A 36 -6.21 -7.07 2.28
N LEU A 37 -5.27 -7.34 3.18
CA LEU A 37 -4.39 -8.48 3.06
C LEU A 37 -5.25 -9.74 3.16
N LYS A 38 -5.62 -10.31 2.02
CA LYS A 38 -6.15 -11.67 1.96
C LYS A 38 -4.99 -12.58 2.36
N ALA A 39 -4.98 -12.98 3.63
CA ALA A 39 -4.01 -13.92 4.14
C ALA A 39 -4.37 -15.32 3.63
N TYR A 40 -3.73 -15.74 2.54
CA TYR A 40 -3.73 -17.15 2.14
C TYR A 40 -2.77 -17.88 3.08
N ARG A 41 -3.29 -18.87 3.82
CA ARG A 41 -2.44 -19.77 4.61
C ARG A 41 -1.98 -20.90 3.70
N LEU A 42 -0.68 -21.04 3.55
CA LEU A 42 -0.06 -22.20 2.91
C LEU A 42 0.12 -23.28 3.99
N TYR A 43 -0.26 -24.51 3.67
CA TYR A 43 0.04 -25.67 4.52
C TYR A 43 1.41 -26.25 4.17
N ASP A 44 1.90 -27.20 4.97
CA ASP A 44 3.24 -27.77 4.80
C ASP A 44 3.46 -28.35 3.39
N ASP A 45 2.47 -29.05 2.85
CA ASP A 45 2.51 -29.58 1.48
C ASP A 45 2.59 -28.48 0.42
N ASP A 46 1.87 -27.36 0.62
CA ASP A 46 1.90 -26.22 -0.30
C ASP A 46 3.27 -25.53 -0.27
N ILE A 47 3.89 -25.47 0.91
CA ILE A 47 5.24 -24.90 1.08
C ILE A 47 6.26 -25.75 0.34
N VAL A 48 6.17 -27.08 0.41
CA VAL A 48 7.07 -27.98 -0.33
C VAL A 48 6.91 -27.78 -1.84
N ARG A 49 5.68 -27.78 -2.35
CA ARG A 49 5.41 -27.52 -3.78
C ARG A 49 5.92 -26.15 -4.21
N LEU A 50 5.74 -25.12 -3.40
CA LEU A 50 6.23 -23.77 -3.70
C LEU A 50 7.76 -23.72 -3.77
N LYS A 51 8.46 -24.43 -2.88
CA LYS A 51 9.92 -24.55 -2.91
C LYS A 51 10.40 -25.24 -4.18
N GLU A 52 9.73 -26.31 -4.60
CA GLU A 52 10.04 -27.00 -5.86
C GLU A 52 9.85 -26.09 -7.07
N ILE A 53 8.72 -25.38 -7.16
CA ILE A 53 8.45 -24.39 -8.22
C ILE A 53 9.51 -23.28 -8.21
N THR A 54 9.86 -22.78 -7.04
CA THR A 54 10.87 -21.72 -6.92
C THR A 54 12.25 -22.23 -7.34
N ALA A 55 12.58 -23.50 -7.04
CA ALA A 55 13.82 -24.12 -7.46
C ALA A 55 13.89 -24.34 -8.98
N THR A 56 12.79 -24.74 -9.63
CA THR A 56 12.75 -24.86 -11.11
C THR A 56 12.88 -23.49 -11.77
N MET A 57 12.16 -22.48 -11.29
CA MET A 57 12.27 -21.11 -11.79
C MET A 57 13.69 -20.55 -11.64
N ASN A 58 14.38 -20.87 -10.54
CA ASN A 58 15.76 -20.45 -10.31
C ASN A 58 16.79 -21.15 -11.20
N LYS A 59 16.49 -22.34 -11.73
CA LYS A 59 17.36 -23.01 -12.71
C LYS A 59 17.26 -22.34 -14.08
N GLU A 60 16.07 -21.87 -14.45
CA GLU A 60 15.81 -21.22 -15.73
C GLU A 60 16.14 -19.72 -15.70
N SER A 61 16.16 -19.11 -14.51
CA SER A 61 16.47 -17.70 -14.33
C SER A 61 17.96 -17.45 -14.09
N HIS A 62 18.48 -16.40 -14.70
CA HIS A 62 19.82 -15.88 -14.37
C HIS A 62 19.88 -15.16 -13.02
N ARG A 63 18.72 -14.85 -12.42
CA ARG A 63 18.63 -14.12 -11.15
C ARG A 63 17.91 -14.98 -10.11
N HIS A 64 18.35 -14.88 -8.86
CA HIS A 64 17.63 -15.50 -7.76
C HIS A 64 16.23 -14.90 -7.59
N ILE A 65 15.23 -15.77 -7.66
CA ILE A 65 13.81 -15.53 -7.45
C ILE A 65 13.47 -16.05 -6.05
N SER A 66 12.93 -15.17 -5.22
CA SER A 66 12.39 -15.53 -3.91
C SER A 66 11.00 -16.15 -4.02
N GLU A 67 10.63 -16.97 -3.03
CA GLU A 67 9.31 -17.60 -2.92
C GLU A 67 8.17 -16.56 -3.01
N THR A 68 8.34 -15.40 -2.37
CA THR A 68 7.37 -14.30 -2.45
C THR A 68 7.21 -13.74 -3.86
N ALA A 69 8.30 -13.68 -4.64
CA ALA A 69 8.23 -13.24 -6.03
C ALA A 69 7.52 -14.28 -6.90
N ALA A 70 7.78 -15.57 -6.67
CA ALA A 70 7.07 -16.67 -7.33
C ALA A 70 5.56 -16.62 -7.05
N ILE A 71 5.14 -16.44 -5.79
CA ILE A 71 3.73 -16.29 -5.42
C ILE A 71 3.09 -15.12 -6.16
N ARG A 72 3.75 -13.95 -6.19
CA ARG A 72 3.22 -12.78 -6.91
C ARG A 72 3.03 -13.05 -8.40
N ALA A 73 3.99 -13.73 -9.03
CA ALA A 73 3.89 -14.11 -10.44
C ALA A 73 2.72 -15.07 -10.70
N LEU A 74 2.54 -16.09 -9.86
CA LEU A 74 1.44 -17.04 -9.95
C LEU A 74 0.07 -16.36 -9.80
N ILE A 75 -0.06 -15.39 -8.89
CA ILE A 75 -1.30 -14.62 -8.71
C ILE A 75 -1.62 -13.81 -9.99
N VAL A 76 -0.61 -13.16 -10.58
CA VAL A 76 -0.81 -12.38 -11.82
C VAL A 76 -1.20 -13.30 -12.97
N LEU A 77 -0.55 -14.46 -13.09
CA LEU A 77 -0.90 -15.46 -14.10
C LEU A 77 -2.33 -15.97 -13.91
N GLY A 78 -2.72 -16.30 -12.68
CA GLY A 78 -4.07 -16.73 -12.32
C GLY A 78 -5.13 -15.66 -12.56
N ALA A 79 -4.82 -14.38 -12.39
CA ALA A 79 -5.72 -13.27 -12.69
C ALA A 79 -6.02 -13.14 -14.20
N SER A 80 -5.11 -13.60 -15.06
CA SER A 80 -5.32 -13.63 -16.51
C SER A 80 -6.04 -14.90 -17.00
N ALA A 81 -6.24 -15.90 -16.14
CA ALA A 81 -6.88 -17.16 -16.50
C ALA A 81 -8.42 -17.00 -16.57
N THR A 82 -9.04 -17.68 -17.55
CA THR A 82 -10.50 -17.71 -17.65
C THR A 82 -11.11 -18.57 -16.54
N GLY A 83 -12.32 -18.22 -16.10
CA GLY A 83 -13.03 -18.95 -15.06
C GLY A 83 -13.18 -20.45 -15.36
N GLU A 84 -13.40 -20.82 -16.63
CA GLU A 84 -13.46 -22.22 -17.06
C GLU A 84 -12.16 -22.99 -16.83
N ARG A 85 -11.01 -22.37 -17.12
CA ARG A 85 -9.70 -23.00 -16.88
C ARG A 85 -9.43 -23.19 -15.41
N LEU A 86 -9.81 -22.20 -14.59
CA LEU A 86 -9.69 -22.29 -13.13
C LEU A 86 -10.61 -23.37 -12.56
N LEU A 87 -11.86 -23.47 -13.03
CA LEU A 87 -12.80 -24.51 -12.61
C LEU A 87 -12.34 -25.91 -13.03
N LYS A 88 -11.77 -26.05 -14.23
CA LYS A 88 -11.19 -27.32 -14.68
C LYS A 88 -10.01 -27.73 -13.80
N ALA A 89 -9.07 -26.81 -13.58
CA ALA A 89 -7.93 -27.06 -12.71
C ALA A 89 -8.37 -27.44 -11.29
N LEU A 90 -9.37 -26.75 -10.74
CA LEU A 90 -9.89 -27.02 -9.40
C LEU A 90 -10.51 -28.43 -9.29
N ARG A 91 -11.25 -28.89 -10.31
CA ARG A 91 -11.80 -30.26 -10.36
C ARG A 91 -10.73 -31.34 -10.44
N GLU A 92 -9.58 -31.05 -11.02
CA GLU A 92 -8.47 -32.01 -11.11
C GLU A 92 -7.65 -32.08 -9.81
N THR A 93 -7.81 -31.09 -8.91
CA THR A 93 -7.06 -30.98 -7.65
C THR A 93 -7.84 -31.35 -6.37
N ILE A 94 -9.16 -31.52 -6.46
CA ILE A 94 -10.04 -32.00 -5.37
C ILE A 94 -10.29 -33.49 -5.56
#